data_AF-A0A3D3I651-F1
#
_entry.id   AF-A0A3D3I651-F1
#
_cell.length_a   1.000
_cell.length_b   1.000
_cell.length_c   1.000
_cell.angle_alpha   90.00
_cell.angle_beta   90.00
_cell.angle_gamma   90.00
#
_symmetry.space_group_name_H-M   'P 1'
#
loop_
_entity.id
_entity.type
_entity.pdbx_description
1 polymer ?
#
loop_
_entity_poly.entity_id
_entity_poly.type
_entity_poly.pdbx_seq_one_letter_code
_entity_poly.pdbx_strand_id
1 'polypeptide(L)'
;MRLILVLLSISTLFSCNTQEVLKQGSWRGIINMQGQELPMNFDVTKSGETYRVTLKNDSEEIALDEITLKGDSVIMYMHIFDAEIHAKIDGESLTGYYVKNYEKDFVLPFKASFGEEYRFVKASDNTTEDYSGTYAVDFVHEGDTTVAVGIFN
;
A
#
# COMPACT_ATOMS: atom_id res chain seq x y z
N MET A 1 0.14 22.79 -52.46
CA MET A 1 0.60 21.52 -51.83
C MET A 1 1.83 21.68 -50.94
N ARG A 2 2.83 22.52 -51.26
CA ARG A 2 4.00 22.74 -50.38
C ARG A 2 3.69 23.43 -49.04
N LEU A 3 2.67 24.30 -48.98
CA LEU A 3 2.27 24.97 -47.71
C LEU A 3 1.48 24.06 -46.74
N ILE A 4 0.79 23.03 -47.24
CA ILE A 4 0.00 22.10 -46.40
C ILE A 4 0.91 21.12 -45.67
N LEU A 5 2.07 20.77 -46.25
CA LEU A 5 3.09 19.93 -45.60
C LEU A 5 3.78 20.61 -44.42
N VAL A 6 3.86 21.95 -44.39
CA VAL A 6 4.48 22.69 -43.28
C VAL A 6 3.55 22.76 -42.07
N LEU A 7 2.22 22.81 -42.29
CA LEU A 7 1.24 22.85 -41.20
C LEU A 7 1.09 21.51 -40.45
N LEU A 8 1.33 20.38 -41.13
CA LEU A 8 1.25 19.04 -40.51
C LEU A 8 2.51 18.67 -39.70
N SER A 9 3.61 19.41 -39.87
CA SER A 9 4.89 19.14 -39.18
C SER A 9 5.04 19.87 -37.84
N ILE A 10 4.15 20.80 -37.50
CA ILE A 10 4.18 21.58 -36.24
C ILE A 10 3.33 20.92 -35.13
N SER A 11 2.47 19.95 -35.47
CA SER A 11 1.53 19.33 -34.53
C SER A 11 2.16 18.27 -33.61
N THR A 12 3.43 17.90 -33.78
CA THR A 12 4.08 16.78 -33.06
C THR A 12 4.93 17.20 -31.85
N LEU A 13 4.89 18.46 -31.41
CA LEU A 13 5.79 18.98 -30.36
C LEU A 13 5.19 19.14 -28.95
N PHE A 14 3.98 18.65 -28.70
CA PHE A 14 3.34 18.75 -27.37
C PHE A 14 3.16 17.41 -26.64
N SER A 15 4.10 16.47 -26.79
CA SER A 15 4.18 15.33 -25.86
C SER A 15 5.02 15.70 -24.64
N CYS A 16 4.47 16.53 -23.76
CA CYS A 16 5.06 16.76 -22.43
C CYS A 16 4.74 15.53 -21.56
N ASN A 17 5.63 14.53 -21.56
CA ASN A 17 5.54 13.43 -20.60
C ASN A 17 6.08 13.92 -19.26
N THR A 18 5.21 14.44 -18.40
CA THR A 18 5.51 14.57 -16.98
C THR A 18 5.71 13.18 -16.41
N GLN A 19 6.92 12.89 -15.94
CA GLN A 19 7.21 11.65 -15.25
C GLN A 19 6.52 11.70 -13.89
N GLU A 20 5.61 10.76 -13.64
CA GLU A 20 4.98 10.60 -12.33
C GLU A 20 6.07 10.28 -11.30
N VAL A 21 6.03 10.98 -10.16
CA VAL A 21 7.03 10.85 -9.10
C VAL A 21 6.34 10.25 -7.88
N LEU A 22 6.87 9.12 -7.40
CA LEU A 22 6.45 8.56 -6.12
C LEU A 22 6.77 9.57 -5.00
N LYS A 23 5.72 10.12 -4.37
CA LYS A 23 5.85 11.12 -3.31
C LYS A 23 6.47 10.52 -2.05
N GLN A 24 7.35 11.29 -1.42
CA GLN A 24 7.92 10.97 -0.11
C GLN A 24 6.94 11.34 1.00
N GLY A 25 6.89 10.54 2.06
CA GLY A 25 6.00 10.70 3.20
C GLY A 25 5.07 9.49 3.40
N SER A 26 4.04 9.68 4.22
CA SER A 26 3.12 8.63 4.65
C SER A 26 2.10 8.27 3.57
N TRP A 27 1.86 6.98 3.42
CA TRP A 27 0.84 6.41 2.54
C TRP A 27 -0.01 5.41 3.30
N ARG A 28 -1.29 5.38 2.95
CA ARG A 28 -2.23 4.34 3.37
C ARG A 28 -2.56 3.44 2.21
N GLY A 29 -2.06 2.21 2.24
CA GLY A 29 -2.38 1.15 1.31
C GLY A 29 -3.59 0.32 1.75
N ILE A 30 -4.33 -0.21 0.79
CA ILE A 30 -5.42 -1.16 0.98
C ILE A 30 -5.25 -2.29 -0.02
N ILE A 31 -5.19 -3.52 0.50
CA ILE A 31 -5.38 -4.74 -0.27
C ILE A 31 -6.85 -5.15 -0.13
N ASN A 32 -7.55 -5.35 -1.23
CA ASN A 32 -8.93 -5.85 -1.22
C ASN A 32 -8.93 -7.38 -1.28
N MET A 33 -9.47 -8.03 -0.25
CA MET A 33 -9.51 -9.49 -0.15
C MET A 33 -10.88 -9.94 0.33
N GLN A 34 -11.55 -10.80 -0.44
CA GLN A 34 -12.83 -11.40 -0.05
C GLN A 34 -13.92 -10.38 0.37
N GLY A 35 -13.96 -9.23 -0.32
CA GLY A 35 -14.90 -8.15 -0.01
C GLY A 35 -14.58 -7.36 1.27
N GLN A 36 -13.42 -7.59 1.88
CA GLN A 36 -12.90 -6.84 3.02
C GLN A 36 -11.67 -6.02 2.61
N GLU A 37 -11.44 -4.91 3.30
CA GLU A 37 -10.22 -4.12 3.15
C GLU A 37 -9.18 -4.59 4.18
N LEU A 38 -7.96 -4.87 3.72
CA LEU A 38 -6.79 -5.06 4.57
C LEU A 38 -5.91 -3.81 4.46
N PRO A 39 -6.02 -2.87 5.42
CA PRO A 39 -5.25 -1.64 5.37
C PRO A 39 -3.86 -1.80 5.96
N MET A 40 -2.91 -1.06 5.38
CA MET A 40 -1.53 -0.95 5.82
C MET A 40 -1.03 0.49 5.67
N ASN A 41 -0.16 0.93 6.58
CA ASN A 41 0.53 2.20 6.44
C ASN A 41 1.98 1.94 6.05
N PHE A 42 2.53 2.81 5.23
CA PHE A 42 3.93 2.78 4.86
C PHE A 42 4.47 4.17 4.59
N ASP A 43 5.76 4.35 4.84
CA ASP A 43 6.47 5.58 4.52
C ASP A 43 7.35 5.39 3.30
N VAL A 44 7.32 6.37 2.40
CA VAL A 44 8.27 6.46 1.29
C VAL A 44 9.33 7.50 1.64
N THR A 45 10.59 7.11 1.53
CA THR A 45 11.72 8.05 1.61
C THR A 45 12.59 7.93 0.37
N LYS A 46 13.29 9.01 0.01
CA LYS A 46 14.24 9.04 -1.09
C LYS A 46 15.57 9.62 -0.62
N SER A 47 16.66 8.89 -0.86
CA SER A 47 18.03 9.36 -0.63
C SER A 47 18.78 9.35 -1.96
N GLY A 48 19.09 10.53 -2.48
CA GLY A 48 19.61 10.67 -3.84
C GLY A 48 18.60 10.14 -4.86
N GLU A 49 18.98 9.10 -5.60
CA GLU A 49 18.13 8.41 -6.58
C GLU A 49 17.43 7.16 -6.02
N THR A 50 17.80 6.73 -4.81
CA THR A 50 17.29 5.48 -4.22
C THR A 50 16.05 5.75 -3.39
N TYR A 51 14.97 5.02 -3.68
CA TYR A 51 13.77 4.98 -2.85
C TYR A 51 13.87 3.87 -1.80
N ARG A 52 13.29 4.12 -0.63
CA ARG A 52 13.04 3.11 0.40
C ARG A 52 11.60 3.21 0.85
N VAL A 53 10.99 2.06 1.10
CA VAL A 53 9.65 1.98 1.68
C VAL A 53 9.74 1.28 3.02
N THR A 54 9.06 1.81 4.04
CA THR A 54 8.98 1.21 5.36
C THR A 54 7.53 0.92 5.68
N LEU A 55 7.14 -0.35 5.79
CA LEU A 55 5.82 -0.72 6.29
C LEU A 55 5.77 -0.50 7.81
N LYS A 56 4.63 0.00 8.29
CA LYS A 56 4.39 0.26 9.71
C LYS A 56 3.45 -0.78 10.29
N ASN A 57 3.88 -1.43 11.37
CA ASN A 57 3.08 -2.39 12.11
C ASN A 57 3.16 -2.10 13.62
N ASP A 58 2.32 -1.17 14.09
CA ASP A 58 2.41 -0.66 15.46
C ASP A 58 3.83 -0.13 15.75
N SER A 59 4.54 -0.70 16.72
CA SER A 59 5.93 -0.34 17.05
C SER A 59 6.98 -0.96 16.11
N GLU A 60 6.58 -1.89 15.25
CA GLU A 60 7.45 -2.56 14.29
C GLU A 60 7.54 -1.78 12.96
N GLU A 61 8.77 -1.67 12.46
CA GLU A 61 9.07 -1.07 11.15
C GLU A 61 9.76 -2.10 10.25
N ILE A 62 9.18 -2.34 9.08
CA ILE A 62 9.65 -3.36 8.14
C ILE A 62 10.15 -2.65 6.88
N ALA A 63 11.47 -2.67 6.69
CA ALA A 63 12.10 -2.08 5.51
C ALA A 63 11.87 -2.93 4.25
N LEU A 64 11.45 -2.28 3.17
CA LEU A 64 11.41 -2.82 1.82
C LEU A 64 12.59 -2.20 1.05
N ASP A 65 13.66 -2.98 0.92
CA ASP A 65 14.94 -2.50 0.38
C ASP A 65 15.02 -2.57 -1.15
N GLU A 66 14.04 -3.19 -1.80
CA GLU A 66 13.99 -3.35 -3.24
C GLU A 66 12.74 -2.67 -3.81
N ILE A 67 12.97 -1.51 -4.44
CA ILE A 67 11.94 -0.70 -5.08
C ILE A 67 12.37 -0.43 -6.52
N THR A 68 11.54 -0.84 -7.48
CA THR A 68 11.79 -0.59 -8.91
C THR A 68 10.81 0.44 -9.43
N LEU A 69 11.32 1.55 -10.00
CA LEU A 69 10.49 2.52 -10.71
C LEU A 69 10.77 2.48 -12.21
N LYS A 70 9.70 2.48 -13.02
CA LYS A 70 9.78 2.57 -14.47
C LYS A 70 8.60 3.36 -15.02
N GLY A 71 8.86 4.56 -15.51
CA GLY A 71 7.79 5.46 -15.99
C GLY A 71 6.86 5.84 -14.84
N ASP A 72 5.59 5.52 -14.99
CA ASP A 72 4.53 5.70 -13.97
C ASP A 72 4.33 4.45 -13.10
N SER A 73 5.18 3.44 -13.19
CA SER A 73 5.03 2.18 -12.46
C SER A 73 6.04 2.05 -11.34
N VAL A 74 5.59 1.52 -10.20
CA VAL A 74 6.42 1.12 -9.05
C VAL A 74 6.17 -0.35 -8.72
N ILE A 75 7.25 -1.08 -8.45
CA ILE A 75 7.22 -2.42 -7.84
C ILE A 75 7.91 -2.33 -6.49
N MET A 76 7.20 -2.77 -5.44
CA MET A 76 7.72 -2.87 -4.07
C MET A 76 7.79 -4.35 -3.68
N TYR A 77 8.99 -4.87 -3.46
CA TYR A 77 9.16 -6.27 -3.07
C TYR A 77 9.03 -6.40 -1.55
N MET A 78 8.15 -7.30 -1.12
CA MET A 78 7.80 -7.56 0.27
C MET A 78 8.39 -8.91 0.70
N HIS A 79 9.73 -9.04 0.64
CA HIS A 79 10.45 -10.32 0.77
C HIS A 79 10.03 -11.19 1.96
N ILE A 80 9.83 -10.60 3.14
CA ILE A 80 9.42 -11.37 4.34
C ILE A 80 7.99 -11.97 4.23
N PHE A 81 7.17 -11.42 3.33
CA PHE A 81 5.81 -11.88 3.05
C PHE A 81 5.74 -12.75 1.78
N ASP A 82 6.89 -12.95 1.11
CA ASP A 82 7.00 -13.60 -0.20
C ASP A 82 5.94 -13.10 -1.19
N ALA A 83 5.92 -11.76 -1.32
CA ALA A 83 4.92 -11.01 -2.06
C ALA A 83 5.48 -9.74 -2.69
N GLU A 84 4.70 -9.13 -3.58
CA GLU A 84 5.04 -7.91 -4.30
C GLU A 84 3.83 -6.98 -4.44
N ILE A 85 4.07 -5.67 -4.43
CA ILE A 85 3.07 -4.67 -4.84
C ILE A 85 3.50 -4.09 -6.17
N HIS A 86 2.62 -4.20 -7.17
CA HIS A 86 2.79 -3.64 -8.50
C HIS A 86 1.76 -2.54 -8.66
N ALA A 87 2.18 -1.28 -8.76
CA ALA A 87 1.24 -0.16 -8.81
C ALA A 87 1.63 0.91 -9.83
N LYS A 88 0.61 1.50 -10.45
CA LYS A 88 0.72 2.76 -11.19
C LYS A 88 0.66 3.92 -10.20
N ILE A 89 1.55 4.89 -10.40
CA ILE A 89 1.60 6.19 -9.74
C ILE A 89 0.72 7.15 -10.52
N ASP A 90 -0.20 7.82 -9.83
CA ASP A 90 -1.04 8.88 -10.37
C ASP A 90 -1.19 9.97 -9.30
N GLY A 91 -0.22 10.89 -9.28
CA GLY A 91 -0.11 11.97 -8.32
C GLY A 91 -0.01 11.50 -6.86
N GLU A 92 -1.16 11.51 -6.16
CA GLU A 92 -1.30 11.15 -4.73
C GLU A 92 -1.93 9.77 -4.55
N SER A 93 -2.08 9.01 -5.62
CA SER A 93 -2.68 7.69 -5.61
C SER A 93 -1.75 6.64 -6.22
N LEU A 94 -1.81 5.45 -5.65
CA LEU A 94 -1.28 4.23 -6.26
C LEU A 94 -2.45 3.31 -6.58
N THR A 95 -2.47 2.71 -7.76
CA THR A 95 -3.46 1.69 -8.14
C THR A 95 -2.78 0.52 -8.82
N GLY A 96 -3.10 -0.71 -8.40
CA GLY A 96 -2.57 -1.90 -9.03
C GLY A 96 -2.90 -3.15 -8.23
N TYR A 97 -1.88 -3.97 -7.95
CA TYR A 97 -2.07 -5.32 -7.41
C TYR A 97 -1.05 -5.68 -6.33
N TYR A 98 -1.50 -6.48 -5.37
CA TYR A 98 -0.68 -7.28 -4.48
C TYR A 98 -0.61 -8.71 -5.03
N VAL A 99 0.60 -9.25 -5.14
CA VAL A 99 0.87 -10.57 -5.73
C VAL A 99 1.56 -11.43 -4.69
N LYS A 100 1.08 -12.66 -4.46
CA LYS A 100 1.83 -13.66 -3.67
C LYS A 100 2.64 -14.53 -4.60
N ASN A 101 3.88 -14.82 -4.21
CA ASN A 101 4.81 -15.57 -5.06
C ASN A 101 4.73 -17.09 -4.81
N TYR A 102 4.34 -17.53 -3.61
CA TYR A 102 4.21 -18.95 -3.26
C TYR A 102 2.87 -19.58 -3.65
N GLU A 103 1.87 -18.78 -4.07
CA GLU A 103 0.56 -19.27 -4.50
C GLU A 103 0.31 -18.89 -5.95
N LYS A 104 -0.07 -19.86 -6.76
CA LYS A 104 -0.19 -19.67 -8.20
C LYS A 104 -1.38 -18.76 -8.51
N ASP A 105 -1.15 -17.79 -9.39
CA ASP A 105 -2.18 -16.85 -9.88
C ASP A 105 -2.88 -16.06 -8.74
N PHE A 106 -2.23 -15.93 -7.58
CA PHE A 106 -2.79 -15.21 -6.44
C PHE A 106 -2.51 -13.72 -6.54
N VAL A 107 -3.50 -12.98 -7.04
CA VAL A 107 -3.44 -11.54 -7.27
C VAL A 107 -4.64 -10.86 -6.62
N LEU A 108 -4.38 -9.85 -5.79
CA LEU A 108 -5.41 -9.06 -5.11
C LEU A 108 -5.33 -7.59 -5.53
N PRO A 109 -6.46 -6.87 -5.68
CA PRO A 109 -6.43 -5.44 -5.97
C PRO A 109 -5.78 -4.63 -4.84
N PHE A 110 -4.90 -3.72 -5.22
CA PHE A 110 -4.21 -2.80 -4.32
C PHE A 110 -4.50 -1.34 -4.72
N LYS A 111 -4.74 -0.49 -3.71
CA LYS A 111 -4.79 0.97 -3.86
C LYS A 111 -4.04 1.62 -2.71
N ALA A 112 -3.45 2.80 -2.91
CA ALA A 112 -2.92 3.60 -1.82
C ALA A 112 -3.19 5.09 -2.02
N SER A 113 -3.32 5.81 -0.90
CA SER A 113 -3.53 7.26 -0.86
C SER A 113 -2.42 7.92 -0.04
N PHE A 114 -1.85 9.00 -0.57
CA PHE A 114 -0.83 9.80 0.12
C PHE A 114 -1.45 10.65 1.24
N GLY A 115 -0.73 10.80 2.36
CA GLY A 115 -1.09 11.71 3.45
C GLY A 115 -2.20 11.22 4.39
N GLU A 116 -2.71 10.00 4.22
CA GLU A 116 -3.66 9.39 5.14
C GLU A 116 -2.93 8.62 6.25
N GLU A 117 -2.95 9.10 7.49
CA GLU A 117 -2.19 8.48 8.60
C GLU A 117 -2.96 7.40 9.38
N TYR A 118 -4.30 7.37 9.29
CA TYR A 118 -5.10 6.35 9.95
C TYR A 118 -4.91 4.97 9.27
N ARG A 119 -4.92 3.88 10.05
CA ARG A 119 -4.84 2.52 9.49
C ARG A 119 -6.22 2.00 9.10
N PHE A 120 -7.09 1.79 10.08
CA PHE A 120 -8.38 1.13 9.88
C PHE A 120 -9.49 2.11 9.53
N VAL A 121 -9.91 2.92 10.51
CA VAL A 121 -10.96 3.92 10.36
C VAL A 121 -10.38 5.30 10.68
N LYS A 122 -10.91 6.35 10.04
CA LYS A 122 -10.61 7.71 10.49
C LYS A 122 -11.12 7.85 11.91
N ALA A 123 -10.28 8.37 12.80
CA ALA A 123 -10.72 8.70 14.15
C ALA A 123 -11.92 9.65 14.04
N SER A 124 -13.08 9.19 14.49
CA SER A 124 -14.21 10.07 14.76
C SER A 124 -14.05 10.62 16.17
N ASP A 125 -14.40 11.89 16.38
CA ASP A 125 -14.24 12.59 17.65
C ASP A 125 -15.01 11.99 18.86
N ASN A 126 -15.68 10.84 18.77
CA ASN A 126 -16.60 10.37 19.80
C ASN A 126 -16.73 8.84 19.93
N THR A 127 -15.68 8.15 20.39
CA THR A 127 -15.88 6.91 21.19
C THR A 127 -14.61 6.58 21.96
N THR A 128 -14.51 7.07 23.20
CA THR A 128 -13.66 6.44 24.23
C THR A 128 -14.55 5.51 25.04
N GLU A 129 -14.89 4.37 24.46
CA GLU A 129 -15.45 3.26 25.23
C GLU A 129 -14.29 2.60 25.98
N ASP A 130 -14.45 2.38 27.28
CA ASP A 130 -13.46 1.70 28.12
C ASP A 130 -13.62 0.18 27.95
N TYR A 131 -12.64 -0.45 27.32
CA TYR A 131 -12.59 -1.90 27.15
C TYR A 131 -11.66 -2.59 28.18
N SER A 132 -11.13 -1.83 29.15
CA SER A 132 -10.26 -2.39 30.18
C SER A 132 -10.97 -3.48 30.97
N GLY A 133 -10.26 -4.56 31.26
CA GLY A 133 -10.87 -5.70 31.92
C GLY A 133 -10.11 -7.00 31.74
N THR A 134 -10.59 -7.99 32.48
CA THR A 134 -10.12 -9.38 32.42
C THR A 134 -11.24 -10.22 31.82
N TYR A 135 -10.97 -10.81 30.67
CA TYR A 135 -11.94 -11.58 29.89
C TYR A 135 -11.55 -13.05 29.93
N ALA A 136 -12.52 -13.92 30.24
CA ALA A 136 -12.36 -15.36 30.05
C ALA A 136 -12.44 -15.67 28.54
N VAL A 137 -11.47 -16.43 28.04
CA VAL A 137 -11.35 -16.81 26.62
C VAL A 137 -11.25 -18.32 26.51
N ASP A 138 -12.14 -18.92 25.73
CA ASP A 138 -12.07 -20.34 25.40
C ASP A 138 -11.66 -20.50 23.93
N PHE A 139 -10.49 -21.07 23.70
CA PHE A 139 -10.05 -21.50 22.36
C PHE A 139 -10.54 -22.92 22.12
N VAL A 140 -11.63 -23.04 21.36
CA VAL A 140 -12.30 -24.31 21.08
C VAL A 140 -11.78 -24.91 19.76
N HIS A 141 -11.29 -26.14 19.83
CA HIS A 141 -10.99 -27.00 18.69
C HIS A 141 -11.66 -28.37 18.89
N GLU A 142 -11.93 -29.14 17.83
CA GLU A 142 -12.68 -30.40 17.96
C GLU A 142 -12.02 -31.37 18.96
N GLY A 143 -12.65 -31.56 20.13
CA GLY A 143 -12.17 -32.44 21.20
C GLY A 143 -11.19 -31.81 22.19
N ASP A 144 -10.77 -30.56 21.99
CA ASP A 144 -9.84 -29.84 22.88
C ASP A 144 -10.28 -28.39 23.09
N THR A 145 -10.32 -27.94 24.34
CA THR A 145 -10.65 -26.56 24.69
C THR A 145 -9.57 -26.02 25.60
N THR A 146 -8.88 -24.98 25.14
CA THR A 146 -7.88 -24.28 25.94
C THR A 146 -8.49 -23.03 26.56
N VAL A 147 -8.47 -22.96 27.89
CA VAL A 147 -8.90 -21.77 28.65
C VAL A 147 -7.73 -20.79 28.73
N ALA A 148 -8.03 -19.53 28.48
CA ALA A 148 -7.09 -18.42 28.55
C ALA A 148 -7.74 -17.18 29.19
N VAL A 149 -6.91 -16.20 29.51
CA VAL A 149 -7.33 -14.91 30.07
C VAL A 149 -6.81 -13.79 29.19
N GLY A 150 -7.72 -12.98 28.66
CA GLY A 150 -7.39 -11.74 27.97
C GLY A 150 -7.37 -10.57 28.95
N ILE A 151 -6.26 -9.85 29.04
CA ILE A 151 -6.13 -8.67 29.91
C ILE A 151 -5.97 -7.45 29.01
N PHE A 152 -6.90 -6.51 29.13
CA PHE A 152 -6.86 -5.22 28.47
C PHE A 152 -6.71 -4.14 29.53
N ASN A 153 -5.65 -3.33 29.40
CA ASN A 153 -5.33 -2.23 30.31
C ASN A 153 -5.50 -0.89 29.62
#